data_AF-M4A1T3-F1
#
_entry.id   AF-M4A1T3-F1
#
_cell.length_a   1.000
_cell.length_b   1.000
_cell.length_c   1.000
_cell.angle_alpha   90.00
_cell.angle_beta   90.00
_cell.angle_gamma   90.00
#
_symmetry.space_group_name_H-M   'P 1'
#
loop_
_entity.id
_entity.type
_entity.pdbx_description
1 polymer ?
#
loop_
_entity_poly.entity_id
_entity_poly.type
_entity_poly.pdbx_seq_one_letter_code
_entity_poly.pdbx_strand_id
1 'polypeptide(L)'
;MNEAISGKIGVTVADVVQFKQYINISIGFSKFTFLRQEETRTDSAFFFVCFFHISNFKACTPLVYPAESLENVAPEGIASQSSTAFLGVASRAVDGNRDPEYAHGSCTHTGGEPNPWWSLLLPVVYRVSTVSITNRNVASERLNNAEILIGNSLENNGKNNPRCAVISSIPPGGTKSFNCTGMTGRMLTVKISTSYDFLTMCELEIYGG
;
A
#
# COMPACT_ATOMS: atom_id res chain seq x y z
N MET A 1 52.70 -37.87 5.51
CA MET A 1 52.04 -37.16 6.63
C MET A 1 51.01 -36.23 6.02
N ASN A 2 49.84 -36.20 6.65
CA ASN A 2 48.52 -35.68 6.21
C ASN A 2 48.56 -34.14 5.96
N GLU A 3 47.61 -33.44 5.32
CA GLU A 3 46.14 -33.52 5.31
C GLU A 3 45.51 -32.92 4.03
N ALA A 4 44.25 -33.29 3.81
CA ALA A 4 43.32 -32.82 2.78
C ALA A 4 42.40 -31.72 3.31
N ILE A 5 41.88 -30.82 2.45
CA ILE A 5 40.49 -30.31 2.56
C ILE A 5 39.85 -30.23 1.16
N SER A 6 38.66 -30.81 1.09
CA SER A 6 37.76 -31.11 -0.03
C SER A 6 36.84 -29.95 -0.40
N GLY A 7 36.32 -29.94 -1.64
CA GLY A 7 35.15 -29.12 -2.00
C GLY A 7 34.83 -29.02 -3.49
N LYS A 8 34.43 -30.13 -4.14
CA LYS A 8 33.73 -30.09 -5.44
C LYS A 8 32.25 -29.77 -5.19
N ILE A 9 31.69 -28.77 -5.85
CA ILE A 9 30.25 -28.67 -6.08
C ILE A 9 30.03 -28.80 -7.59
N GLY A 10 29.52 -29.97 -7.99
CA GLY A 10 28.94 -30.16 -9.31
C GLY A 10 27.52 -29.60 -9.32
N VAL A 11 27.13 -28.97 -10.41
CA VAL A 11 25.72 -28.68 -10.70
C VAL A 11 25.41 -29.33 -12.05
N THR A 12 24.50 -30.30 -12.01
CA THR A 12 23.98 -31.08 -13.12
C THR A 12 22.72 -30.45 -13.72
N VAL A 13 22.71 -30.35 -15.05
CA VAL A 13 21.59 -30.48 -16.02
C VAL A 13 20.27 -29.70 -15.80
N ALA A 14 20.06 -28.76 -16.72
CA ALA A 14 18.80 -28.31 -17.34
C ALA A 14 17.71 -27.63 -16.50
N ASP A 15 17.69 -26.30 -16.52
CA ASP A 15 16.46 -25.52 -16.50
C ASP A 15 16.32 -24.77 -17.83
N VAL A 16 15.26 -25.11 -18.57
CA VAL A 16 14.89 -24.48 -19.83
C VAL A 16 14.45 -23.05 -19.55
N VAL A 17 15.26 -22.08 -19.97
CA VAL A 17 14.91 -20.65 -19.93
C VAL A 17 13.78 -20.38 -20.92
N GLN A 18 12.56 -20.12 -20.43
CA GLN A 18 11.47 -19.63 -21.28
C GLN A 18 11.33 -18.11 -21.18
N PHE A 19 11.52 -17.43 -22.31
CA PHE A 19 11.23 -16.00 -22.48
C PHE A 19 9.76 -15.82 -22.87
N LYS A 20 9.00 -14.98 -22.15
CA LYS A 20 7.56 -14.81 -22.40
C LYS A 20 7.17 -13.52 -23.14
N GLN A 21 8.00 -12.48 -23.19
CA GLN A 21 7.62 -11.24 -23.88
C GLN A 21 8.80 -10.34 -24.25
N TYR A 22 8.67 -9.64 -25.38
CA TYR A 22 9.66 -8.70 -25.93
C TYR A 22 8.98 -7.36 -26.21
N ILE A 23 9.59 -6.25 -25.79
CA ILE A 23 9.21 -4.90 -26.20
C ILE A 23 10.37 -4.33 -27.02
N ASN A 24 10.08 -3.89 -28.24
CA ASN A 24 11.04 -3.20 -29.09
C ASN A 24 10.75 -1.70 -29.05
N ILE A 25 11.71 -0.89 -28.61
CA ILE A 25 11.61 0.58 -28.62
C ILE A 25 12.69 1.11 -29.55
N SER A 26 12.32 2.03 -30.43
CA SER A 26 13.27 2.75 -31.28
C SER A 26 13.32 4.21 -30.85
N ILE A 27 14.51 4.70 -30.53
CA ILE A 27 14.75 6.12 -30.21
C ILE A 27 15.84 6.59 -31.17
N GLY A 28 15.49 7.45 -32.13
CA GLY A 28 16.40 7.83 -33.22
C GLY A 28 16.83 6.63 -34.06
N PHE A 29 18.14 6.46 -34.30
CA PHE A 29 18.72 5.32 -35.01
C PHE A 29 18.98 4.09 -34.12
N SER A 30 18.75 4.21 -32.81
CA SER A 30 19.04 3.15 -31.84
C SER A 30 17.83 2.23 -31.67
N LYS A 31 18.07 0.91 -31.79
CA LYS A 31 17.09 -0.14 -31.50
C LYS A 31 17.36 -0.72 -30.12
N PHE A 32 16.34 -0.74 -29.28
CA PHE A 32 16.37 -1.37 -27.97
C PHE A 32 15.39 -2.55 -27.95
N THR A 33 15.89 -3.71 -27.55
CA THR A 33 15.07 -4.90 -27.32
C THR A 33 15.12 -5.22 -25.84
N PHE A 34 13.96 -5.14 -25.18
CA PHE A 34 13.83 -5.45 -23.77
C PHE A 34 13.40 -6.91 -23.60
N LEU A 35 14.18 -7.66 -22.81
CA LEU A 35 13.88 -9.04 -22.44
C LEU A 35 13.37 -9.06 -21.00
N ARG A 36 12.16 -9.60 -20.79
CA ARG A 36 11.64 -9.89 -19.45
C ARG A 36 11.99 -11.34 -19.09
N GLN A 37 12.72 -11.56 -17.99
CA GLN A 37 12.78 -12.85 -17.34
C GLN A 37 11.79 -12.88 -16.16
N GLU A 38 10.95 -13.91 -16.11
CA GLU A 38 10.23 -14.30 -14.90
C GLU A 38 10.99 -15.46 -14.27
N GLU A 39 11.58 -15.25 -13.09
CA GLU A 39 12.10 -16.33 -12.26
C GLU A 39 10.98 -16.81 -11.32
N THR A 40 10.64 -18.09 -11.35
CA THR A 40 9.44 -18.66 -10.70
C THR A 40 9.53 -18.76 -9.17
N ARG A 41 10.46 -18.05 -8.53
CA ARG A 41 10.73 -18.23 -7.09
C ARG A 41 11.03 -17.00 -6.26
N THR A 42 11.07 -15.80 -6.86
CA THR A 42 11.12 -14.53 -6.13
C THR A 42 10.24 -13.51 -6.88
N ASP A 43 9.44 -12.72 -6.17
CA ASP A 43 8.55 -11.68 -6.73
C ASP A 43 9.32 -10.48 -7.31
N SER A 44 10.43 -10.73 -8.01
CA SER A 44 11.31 -9.72 -8.60
C SER A 44 11.36 -9.90 -10.11
N ALA A 45 10.82 -8.92 -10.85
CA ALA A 45 10.96 -8.87 -12.30
C ALA A 45 12.28 -8.17 -12.66
N PHE A 46 13.17 -8.86 -13.40
CA PHE A 46 14.40 -8.25 -13.91
C PHE A 46 14.16 -7.70 -15.33
N PHE A 47 14.47 -6.42 -15.54
CA PHE A 47 14.51 -5.80 -16.87
C PHE A 47 15.96 -5.59 -17.30
N PHE A 48 16.36 -6.16 -18.44
CA PHE A 48 17.67 -5.94 -19.04
C PHE A 48 17.59 -4.90 -20.15
N VAL A 49 18.38 -3.82 -20.07
CA VAL A 49 18.55 -2.83 -21.15
C VAL A 49 19.77 -3.22 -21.98
N CYS A 50 19.54 -3.81 -23.16
CA CYS A 50 20.61 -4.12 -24.10
C CYS A 50 20.87 -2.92 -25.03
N PHE A 51 22.03 -2.28 -24.90
CA PHE A 51 22.50 -1.30 -25.88
C PHE A 51 23.15 -2.02 -27.06
N PHE A 52 22.49 -2.06 -28.22
CA PHE A 52 23.12 -2.55 -29.45
C PHE A 52 23.80 -1.38 -30.17
N HIS A 53 25.11 -1.24 -30.00
CA HIS A 53 25.95 -0.55 -30.96
C HIS A 53 26.95 -1.54 -31.55
N ILE A 54 27.13 -1.45 -32.86
CA ILE A 54 27.87 -2.35 -33.72
C ILE A 54 29.21 -2.76 -33.06
N SER A 55 29.38 -4.08 -32.90
CA SER A 55 30.60 -4.86 -32.66
C SER A 55 31.31 -4.93 -31.31
N ASN A 56 30.77 -4.52 -30.15
CA ASN A 56 31.35 -4.95 -28.85
C ASN A 56 30.30 -5.06 -27.73
N PHE A 57 30.24 -6.21 -27.07
CA PHE A 57 29.41 -6.46 -25.88
C PHE A 57 29.84 -5.51 -24.76
N LYS A 58 29.06 -4.45 -24.50
CA LYS A 58 29.09 -3.74 -23.21
C LYS A 58 28.07 -4.40 -22.29
N ALA A 59 28.52 -4.69 -21.08
CA ALA A 59 27.78 -5.42 -20.06
C ALA A 59 26.35 -4.90 -19.88
N CYS A 60 25.39 -5.84 -19.82
CA CYS A 60 24.07 -5.57 -19.26
C CYS A 60 24.24 -5.27 -17.77
N THR A 61 24.12 -4.01 -17.38
CA THR A 61 23.98 -3.66 -15.97
C THR A 61 22.55 -4.00 -15.55
N PRO A 62 22.33 -4.86 -14.55
CA PRO A 62 21.00 -5.06 -14.00
C PRO A 62 20.54 -3.73 -13.41
N LEU A 63 19.45 -3.17 -13.95
CA LEU A 63 18.66 -2.22 -13.18
C LEU A 63 17.92 -3.06 -12.15
N VAL A 64 18.50 -3.16 -10.95
CA VAL A 64 17.77 -3.65 -9.79
C VAL A 64 16.77 -2.55 -9.45
N TYR A 65 15.57 -2.64 -10.02
CA TYR A 65 14.43 -1.95 -9.44
C TYR A 65 14.16 -2.68 -8.13
N PRO A 66 14.26 -2.02 -6.96
CA PRO A 66 13.72 -2.59 -5.75
C PRO A 66 12.27 -2.96 -6.08
N ALA A 67 11.84 -4.18 -5.73
CA ALA A 67 10.43 -4.54 -5.78
C ALA A 67 9.68 -3.37 -5.13
N GLU A 68 8.92 -2.60 -5.93
CA GLU A 68 8.33 -1.36 -5.44
C GLU A 68 7.53 -1.71 -4.20
N SER A 69 7.97 -1.21 -3.05
CA SER A 69 7.05 -1.05 -1.94
C SER A 69 5.93 -0.20 -2.51
N LEU A 70 4.74 -0.78 -2.65
CA LEU A 70 3.55 -0.06 -3.11
C LEU A 70 3.52 1.28 -2.37
N GLU A 71 3.41 2.38 -3.11
CA GLU A 71 3.38 3.71 -2.53
C GLU A 71 2.08 3.92 -1.76
N ASN A 72 2.13 4.71 -0.68
CA ASN A 72 0.92 5.12 0.02
C ASN A 72 0.18 6.18 -0.81
N VAL A 73 -0.97 5.82 -1.37
CA VAL A 73 -1.78 6.73 -2.22
C VAL A 73 -2.76 7.60 -1.43
N ALA A 74 -2.86 7.41 -0.11
CA ALA A 74 -3.81 8.14 0.73
C ALA A 74 -3.61 9.68 0.76
N PRO A 75 -2.37 10.22 0.76
CA PRO A 75 -2.13 11.66 0.77
C PRO A 75 -2.62 12.39 -0.49
N GLU A 76 -2.84 11.69 -1.60
CA GLU A 76 -3.42 12.27 -2.82
C GLU A 76 -4.94 12.52 -2.71
N GLY A 77 -5.58 11.95 -1.70
CA GLY A 77 -7.02 12.01 -1.49
C GLY A 77 -7.50 13.23 -0.73
N ILE A 78 -8.82 13.46 -0.79
CA ILE A 78 -9.51 14.49 -0.01
C ILE A 78 -10.25 13.81 1.14
N ALA A 79 -9.79 14.07 2.37
CA ALA A 79 -10.37 13.52 3.57
C ALA A 79 -11.59 14.32 4.05
N SER A 80 -12.58 13.65 4.61
CA SER A 80 -13.78 14.24 5.21
C SER A 80 -14.25 13.39 6.39
N GLN A 81 -15.03 13.98 7.30
CA GLN A 81 -15.56 13.27 8.45
C GLN A 81 -16.92 13.80 8.88
N SER A 82 -17.68 12.95 9.56
CA SER A 82 -19.02 13.24 10.11
C SER A 82 -19.13 14.59 10.83
N SER A 83 -18.22 14.85 11.76
CA SER A 83 -18.11 16.11 12.48
C SER A 83 -16.66 16.34 12.91
N THR A 84 -16.32 17.56 13.35
CA THR A 84 -14.96 17.86 13.83
C THR A 84 -15.01 18.42 15.25
N ALA A 85 -14.20 17.86 16.13
CA ALA A 85 -14.00 18.37 17.49
C ALA A 85 -12.51 18.51 17.80
N PHE A 86 -12.19 19.33 18.81
CA PHE A 86 -10.83 19.49 19.34
C PHE A 86 -9.74 19.80 18.29
N LEU A 87 -10.12 20.44 17.17
CA LEU A 87 -9.25 20.75 16.02
C LEU A 87 -8.71 19.51 15.28
N GLY A 88 -9.24 18.31 15.55
CA GLY A 88 -8.89 17.07 14.87
C GLY A 88 -9.53 16.95 13.48
N VAL A 89 -9.10 17.79 12.54
CA VAL A 89 -9.60 17.79 11.15
C VAL A 89 -9.29 16.47 10.44
N ALA A 90 -10.13 16.10 9.47
CA ALA A 90 -10.05 14.82 8.78
C ALA A 90 -8.72 14.57 8.06
N SER A 91 -8.07 15.61 7.52
CA SER A 91 -6.83 15.50 6.75
C SER A 91 -5.63 15.02 7.57
N ARG A 92 -5.69 15.09 8.90
CA ARG A 92 -4.62 14.61 9.78
C ARG A 92 -4.36 13.11 9.66
N ALA A 93 -5.36 12.30 9.30
CA ALA A 93 -5.16 10.87 9.09
C ALA A 93 -4.47 10.54 7.75
N VAL A 94 -4.10 11.51 6.93
CA VAL A 94 -3.39 11.27 5.66
C VAL A 94 -2.24 12.28 5.48
N ASP A 95 -1.71 12.78 6.59
CA ASP A 95 -0.67 13.82 6.59
C ASP A 95 0.75 13.24 6.54
N GLY A 96 0.88 11.91 6.54
CA GLY A 96 2.17 11.21 6.50
C GLY A 96 2.81 11.02 7.87
N ASN A 97 2.12 11.37 8.97
CA ASN A 97 2.68 11.31 10.31
C ASN A 97 1.86 10.45 11.27
N ARG A 98 2.43 9.29 11.60
CA ARG A 98 1.85 8.28 12.50
C ARG A 98 1.93 8.64 14.00
N ASP A 99 2.19 9.89 14.37
CA ASP A 99 2.32 10.27 15.78
C ASP A 99 1.01 10.02 16.55
N PRO A 100 1.02 9.10 17.54
CA PRO A 100 -0.21 8.70 18.20
C PRO A 100 -0.62 9.64 19.34
N GLU A 101 0.21 10.62 19.70
CA GLU A 101 -0.09 11.60 20.74
C GLU A 101 -0.98 12.72 20.17
N TYR A 102 -2.20 12.80 20.69
CA TYR A 102 -3.20 13.74 20.18
C TYR A 102 -2.74 15.20 20.23
N ALA A 103 -2.01 15.56 21.28
CA ALA A 103 -1.51 16.93 21.48
C ALA A 103 -0.50 17.36 20.40
N HIS A 104 0.14 16.42 19.70
CA HIS A 104 1.09 16.71 18.62
C HIS A 104 0.41 17.07 17.30
N GLY A 105 -0.91 16.89 17.20
CA GLY A 105 -1.69 17.43 16.10
C GLY A 105 -1.75 16.57 14.84
N SER A 106 -1.39 15.28 14.90
CA SER A 106 -1.52 14.31 13.78
C SER A 106 -2.75 13.40 13.86
N CYS A 107 -3.61 13.57 14.87
CA CYS A 107 -4.82 12.75 14.97
C CYS A 107 -6.09 13.51 14.60
N THR A 108 -6.99 12.84 13.87
CA THR A 108 -8.37 13.27 13.62
C THR A 108 -9.21 13.14 14.88
N HIS A 109 -10.36 13.82 14.94
CA HIS A 109 -11.32 13.64 16.03
C HIS A 109 -12.71 14.13 15.64
N THR A 110 -13.71 13.24 15.69
CA THR A 110 -15.12 13.63 15.57
C THR A 110 -15.66 14.17 16.89
N GLY A 111 -16.82 14.81 16.87
CA GLY A 111 -17.63 14.96 18.08
C GLY A 111 -18.08 13.60 18.64
N GLY A 112 -18.64 13.63 19.85
CA GLY A 112 -19.35 12.47 20.39
C GLY A 112 -20.73 12.41 19.75
N GLU A 113 -20.97 11.43 18.90
CA GLU A 113 -22.15 11.37 18.05
C GLU A 113 -22.56 9.92 17.73
N PRO A 114 -23.82 9.68 17.29
CA PRO A 114 -24.20 8.38 16.77
C PRO A 114 -23.53 8.12 15.43
N ASN A 115 -23.03 6.90 15.25
CA ASN A 115 -22.45 6.39 14.01
C ASN A 115 -21.38 7.31 13.35
N PRO A 116 -20.31 7.69 14.06
CA PRO A 116 -19.27 8.54 13.50
C PRO A 116 -18.55 7.84 12.33
N TRP A 117 -18.11 8.64 11.37
CA TRP A 117 -17.40 8.17 10.18
C TRP A 117 -16.34 9.16 9.70
N TRP A 118 -15.33 8.61 9.03
CA TRP A 118 -14.28 9.30 8.28
C TRP A 118 -14.20 8.69 6.88
N SER A 119 -14.02 9.50 5.84
CA SER A 119 -13.90 9.04 4.47
C SER A 119 -12.78 9.74 3.71
N LEU A 120 -12.24 9.04 2.70
CA LEU A 120 -11.24 9.53 1.78
C LEU A 120 -11.71 9.35 0.35
N LEU A 121 -11.78 10.46 -0.38
CA LEU A 121 -12.02 10.45 -1.81
C LEU A 121 -10.67 10.48 -2.55
N LEU A 122 -10.33 9.39 -3.22
CA LEU A 122 -9.12 9.29 -4.03
C LEU A 122 -9.32 9.98 -5.39
N PRO A 123 -8.23 10.49 -6.01
CA PRO A 123 -8.31 11.20 -7.30
C PRO A 123 -8.86 10.31 -8.41
N VAL A 124 -8.44 9.05 -8.42
CA VAL A 124 -8.85 8.00 -9.36
C VAL A 124 -9.28 6.74 -8.62
N VAL A 125 -9.72 5.73 -9.37
CA VAL A 125 -10.04 4.40 -8.84
C VAL A 125 -8.73 3.64 -8.64
N TYR A 126 -8.50 3.10 -7.44
CA TYR A 126 -7.32 2.27 -7.14
C TYR A 126 -7.73 0.82 -6.87
N ARG A 127 -6.80 -0.10 -7.15
CA ARG A 127 -6.89 -1.48 -6.70
C ARG A 127 -6.17 -1.63 -5.36
N VAL A 128 -6.92 -1.52 -4.27
CA VAL A 128 -6.40 -1.50 -2.90
C VAL A 128 -6.02 -2.89 -2.43
N SER A 129 -4.73 -3.12 -2.17
CA SER A 129 -4.22 -4.38 -1.63
C SER A 129 -4.24 -4.37 -0.09
N THR A 130 -3.78 -3.27 0.51
CA THR A 130 -3.63 -3.14 1.97
C THR A 130 -4.07 -1.76 2.43
N VAL A 131 -4.72 -1.73 3.59
CA VAL A 131 -5.01 -0.50 4.34
C VAL A 131 -4.33 -0.60 5.70
N SER A 132 -3.55 0.40 6.08
CA SER A 132 -2.92 0.48 7.40
C SER A 132 -3.53 1.63 8.19
N ILE A 133 -3.81 1.41 9.48
CA ILE A 133 -4.38 2.43 10.36
C ILE A 133 -3.56 2.53 11.63
N THR A 134 -3.15 3.74 11.99
CA THR A 134 -2.51 4.08 13.26
C THR A 134 -3.55 4.63 14.23
N ASN A 135 -3.63 4.02 15.40
CA ASN A 135 -4.56 4.40 16.46
C ASN A 135 -3.92 5.42 17.42
N ARG A 136 -4.74 6.13 18.19
CA ARG A 136 -4.29 7.03 19.26
C ARG A 136 -3.66 6.25 20.41
N ASN A 137 -2.73 6.87 21.15
CA ASN A 137 -2.09 6.31 22.35
C ASN A 137 -2.99 6.28 23.61
N VAL A 138 -4.10 7.03 23.62
CA VAL A 138 -5.08 7.10 24.71
C VAL A 138 -6.47 6.95 24.13
N ALA A 139 -7.35 6.24 24.86
CA ALA A 139 -8.72 5.91 24.43
C ALA A 139 -8.76 5.13 23.10
N SER A 140 -7.76 4.27 22.88
CA SER A 140 -7.61 3.46 21.66
C SER A 140 -8.79 2.51 21.43
N GLU A 141 -9.50 2.13 22.48
CA GLU A 141 -10.66 1.25 22.43
C GLU A 141 -11.84 1.83 21.65
N ARG A 142 -11.89 3.16 21.46
CA ARG A 142 -12.92 3.84 20.67
C ARG A 142 -12.95 3.42 19.20
N LEU A 143 -11.83 2.95 18.66
CA LEU A 143 -11.75 2.48 17.27
C LEU A 143 -12.17 1.01 17.13
N ASN A 144 -12.48 0.31 18.22
CA ASN A 144 -12.91 -1.08 18.18
C ASN A 144 -14.26 -1.22 17.45
N ASN A 145 -14.40 -2.30 16.69
CA ASN A 145 -15.55 -2.61 15.83
C ASN A 145 -15.79 -1.63 14.68
N ALA A 146 -14.86 -0.71 14.39
CA ALA A 146 -14.93 0.10 13.19
C ALA A 146 -14.82 -0.76 11.94
N GLU A 147 -15.52 -0.39 10.87
CA GLU A 147 -15.51 -1.09 9.58
C GLU A 147 -14.77 -0.26 8.54
N ILE A 148 -13.89 -0.90 7.77
CA ILE A 148 -13.20 -0.33 6.61
C ILE A 148 -13.98 -0.74 5.36
N LEU A 149 -14.47 0.23 4.60
CA LEU A 149 -15.28 0.05 3.41
C LEU A 149 -14.56 0.65 2.21
N ILE A 150 -14.60 -0.05 1.07
CA ILE A 150 -13.91 0.36 -0.16
C ILE A 150 -14.84 0.14 -1.35
N GLY A 151 -15.02 1.16 -2.18
CA GLY A 151 -15.79 1.04 -3.41
C GLY A 151 -15.83 2.33 -4.22
N ASN A 152 -16.68 2.35 -5.24
CA ASN A 152 -16.82 3.49 -6.15
C ASN A 152 -18.05 4.36 -5.86
N SER A 153 -18.98 3.91 -5.01
CA SER A 153 -20.15 4.72 -4.67
C SER A 153 -19.75 5.86 -3.74
N LEU A 154 -20.18 7.06 -4.09
CA LEU A 154 -20.04 8.27 -3.27
C LEU A 154 -21.30 8.53 -2.42
N GLU A 155 -22.39 7.78 -2.67
CA GLU A 155 -23.63 7.92 -1.92
C GLU A 155 -23.41 7.66 -0.43
N ASN A 156 -24.08 8.44 0.42
CA ASN A 156 -23.96 8.32 1.88
C ASN A 156 -22.49 8.29 2.37
N ASN A 157 -21.61 9.05 1.71
CA ASN A 157 -20.17 9.12 1.97
C ASN A 157 -19.48 7.75 1.91
N GLY A 158 -19.92 6.85 1.03
CA GLY A 158 -19.30 5.54 0.84
C GLY A 158 -19.60 4.52 1.94
N LYS A 159 -20.46 4.84 2.91
CA LYS A 159 -20.81 3.96 4.06
C LYS A 159 -21.55 2.68 3.69
N ASN A 160 -21.99 2.56 2.43
CA ASN A 160 -22.66 1.39 1.87
C ASN A 160 -21.76 0.58 0.92
N ASN A 161 -20.50 1.00 0.70
CA ASN A 161 -19.56 0.26 -0.11
C ASN A 161 -19.20 -1.09 0.54
N PRO A 162 -18.72 -2.08 -0.25
CA PRO A 162 -18.27 -3.36 0.28
C PRO A 162 -17.22 -3.21 1.40
N ARG A 163 -17.29 -4.11 2.38
CA ARG A 163 -16.38 -4.11 3.53
C ARG A 163 -15.09 -4.84 3.21
N CYS A 164 -13.95 -4.16 3.42
CA CYS A 164 -12.63 -4.79 3.45
C CYS A 164 -12.41 -5.54 4.77
N ALA A 165 -12.56 -4.86 5.91
CA ALA A 165 -12.24 -5.44 7.21
C ALA A 165 -13.06 -4.83 8.35
N VAL A 166 -13.05 -5.53 9.49
CA VAL A 166 -13.50 -5.01 10.79
C VAL A 166 -12.27 -4.86 11.69
N ILE A 167 -12.13 -3.69 12.30
CA ILE A 167 -11.08 -3.38 13.26
C ILE A 167 -11.50 -3.97 14.61
N SER A 168 -11.08 -5.21 14.91
CA SER A 168 -11.36 -5.82 16.21
C SER A 168 -10.74 -5.01 17.36
N SER A 169 -9.45 -4.70 17.22
CA SER A 169 -8.69 -3.80 18.07
C SER A 169 -7.37 -3.43 17.41
N ILE A 170 -6.85 -2.26 17.80
CA ILE A 170 -5.48 -1.81 17.52
C ILE A 170 -4.91 -1.31 18.87
N PRO A 171 -3.74 -1.80 19.32
CA PRO A 171 -3.13 -1.36 20.57
C PRO A 171 -2.95 0.17 20.65
N PRO A 172 -2.85 0.74 21.86
CA PRO A 172 -2.56 2.16 22.03
C PRO A 172 -1.32 2.58 21.24
N GLY A 173 -1.49 3.55 20.34
CA GLY A 173 -0.43 4.06 19.45
C GLY A 173 0.08 3.07 18.40
N GLY A 174 -0.53 1.89 18.31
CA GLY A 174 -0.17 0.85 17.37
C GLY A 174 -0.66 1.16 15.95
N THR A 175 -0.01 0.55 14.98
CA THR A 175 -0.46 0.51 13.59
C THR A 175 -0.86 -0.93 13.24
N LYS A 176 -2.00 -1.10 12.57
CA LYS A 176 -2.45 -2.41 12.08
C LYS A 176 -2.78 -2.34 10.60
N SER A 177 -2.30 -3.33 9.86
CA SER A 177 -2.55 -3.49 8.43
C SER A 177 -3.65 -4.52 8.18
N PHE A 178 -4.51 -4.23 7.20
CA PHE A 178 -5.65 -5.03 6.79
C PHE A 178 -5.51 -5.36 5.31
N ASN A 179 -5.57 -6.64 4.98
CA ASN A 179 -5.51 -7.11 3.60
C ASN A 179 -6.90 -6.97 2.96
N CYS A 180 -7.01 -6.11 1.95
CA CYS A 180 -8.23 -5.85 1.19
C CYS A 180 -8.26 -6.59 -0.16
N THR A 181 -7.35 -7.54 -0.38
CA THR A 181 -7.37 -8.52 -1.49
C THR A 181 -7.53 -7.93 -2.90
N GLY A 182 -7.10 -6.68 -3.11
CA GLY A 182 -7.21 -5.99 -4.39
C GLY A 182 -8.61 -5.45 -4.68
N MET A 183 -9.39 -5.11 -3.65
CA MET A 183 -10.66 -4.41 -3.79
C MET A 183 -10.47 -3.11 -4.59
N THR A 184 -11.35 -2.89 -5.56
CA THR A 184 -11.29 -1.71 -6.42
C THR A 184 -12.21 -0.62 -5.89
N GLY A 185 -11.68 0.59 -5.67
CA GLY A 185 -12.46 1.70 -5.14
C GLY A 185 -11.79 3.05 -5.31
N ARG A 186 -12.63 4.08 -5.46
CA ARG A 186 -12.25 5.50 -5.38
C ARG A 186 -12.55 6.11 -4.01
N MET A 187 -13.42 5.48 -3.23
CA MET A 187 -13.84 5.94 -1.92
C MET A 187 -13.46 4.89 -0.88
N LEU A 188 -12.71 5.32 0.13
CA LEU A 188 -12.50 4.56 1.36
C LEU A 188 -13.28 5.21 2.51
N THR A 189 -13.87 4.41 3.38
CA THR A 189 -14.63 4.90 4.53
C THR A 189 -14.36 4.04 5.75
N VAL A 190 -14.07 4.68 6.88
CA VAL A 190 -14.03 4.06 8.20
C VAL A 190 -15.25 4.53 8.97
N LYS A 191 -16.09 3.61 9.43
CA LYS A 191 -17.29 3.95 10.21
C LYS A 191 -17.40 3.09 11.47
N ILE A 192 -18.04 3.63 12.49
CA ILE A 192 -18.44 2.88 13.69
C ILE A 192 -19.96 2.85 13.71
N SER A 193 -20.57 1.69 13.95
CA SER A 193 -22.03 1.57 14.10
C SER A 193 -22.37 1.49 15.59
N THR A 194 -22.83 2.60 16.17
CA THR A 194 -23.00 2.78 17.62
C THR A 194 -24.00 3.91 17.90
N SER A 195 -24.65 3.86 19.07
CA SER A 195 -25.54 4.93 19.52
C SER A 195 -24.79 6.20 19.93
N TYR A 196 -23.53 6.08 20.36
CA TYR A 196 -22.68 7.19 20.75
C TYR A 196 -21.22 6.75 20.82
N ASP A 197 -20.34 7.39 20.06
CA ASP A 197 -18.89 7.23 20.19
C ASP A 197 -18.14 8.40 19.54
N PHE A 198 -16.81 8.34 19.57
CA PHE A 198 -15.90 9.24 18.87
C PHE A 198 -15.04 8.42 17.91
N LEU A 199 -14.78 8.94 16.72
CA LEU A 199 -13.81 8.36 15.80
C LEU A 199 -12.54 9.20 15.83
N THR A 200 -11.41 8.53 16.07
CA THR A 200 -10.07 9.12 16.11
C THR A 200 -9.12 8.16 15.43
N MET A 201 -8.35 8.66 14.46
CA MET A 201 -7.27 7.95 13.79
C MET A 201 -6.09 8.91 13.64
N CYS A 202 -4.88 8.41 13.80
CA CYS A 202 -3.66 9.22 13.68
C CYS A 202 -2.96 9.06 12.35
N GLU A 203 -3.18 7.96 11.64
CA GLU A 203 -2.79 7.84 10.24
C GLU A 203 -3.61 6.73 9.56
N LEU A 204 -3.86 6.90 8.28
CA LEU A 204 -4.43 5.92 7.39
C LEU A 204 -3.62 5.90 6.10
N GLU A 205 -3.15 4.73 5.74
CA GLU A 205 -2.34 4.51 4.55
C GLU A 205 -3.02 3.48 3.66
N ILE A 206 -2.93 3.70 2.35
CA ILE A 206 -3.54 2.85 1.34
C ILE A 206 -2.45 2.42 0.38
N TYR A 207 -2.28 1.12 0.23
CA TYR A 207 -1.31 0.52 -0.68
C TYR A 207 -2.05 -0.27 -1.75
N GLY A 208 -1.63 -0.10 -3.00
CA GLY A 208 -2.31 -0.69 -4.15
C GLY A 208 -1.87 -0.09 -5.47
N GLY A 209 -2.31 -0.71 -6.58
CA GLY A 209 -1.97 -0.33 -7.95
C GLY A 209 -2.97 -0.94 -8.92
#